data_AF-A0AAD3UFK2-F1
#
_entry.id   AF-A0AAD3UFK2-F1
#
_cell.length_a   1.000
_cell.length_b   1.000
_cell.length_c   1.000
_cell.angle_alpha   90.00
_cell.angle_beta   90.00
_cell.angle_gamma   90.00
#
_symmetry.space_group_name_H-M   'P 1'
#
loop_
_entity.id
_entity.type
_entity.pdbx_description
1 polymer ?
#
loop_
_entity_poly.entity_id
_entity_poly.type
_entity_poly.pdbx_seq_one_letter_code
_entity_poly.pdbx_strand_id
1 'polypeptide(L)'
;RHCAIRVPVAVGKVASSGLGIDSAAGLAIIVMTPRLDAALSKGERVNSSDFTFSREAADPAADGHIVSGIAADEGFVLNSRRRWIAWLLEDKPVLRCQ
;
A
#
# COMPACT_ATOMS: atom_id res chain seq x y z
N ARG A 1 -2.65 -14.25 -16.22
CA ARG A 1 -1.32 -13.67 -15.94
C ARG A 1 -1.46 -12.86 -14.66
N HIS A 2 -0.83 -13.30 -13.58
CA HIS A 2 -0.94 -12.62 -12.28
C HIS A 2 0.37 -11.90 -12.01
N CYS A 3 0.32 -10.57 -11.91
CA CYS A 3 1.46 -9.75 -11.56
C CYS A 3 1.37 -9.36 -10.09
N ALA A 4 2.46 -9.54 -9.36
CA ALA A 4 2.60 -9.11 -7.98
C ALA A 4 3.77 -8.12 -7.87
N ILE A 5 3.57 -7.05 -7.11
CA ILE A 5 4.60 -6.06 -6.78
C ILE A 5 4.88 -6.12 -5.29
N ARG A 6 6.17 -6.15 -4.91
CA ARG A 6 6.58 -6.01 -3.52
C ARG A 6 7.00 -4.57 -3.27
N VAL A 7 6.34 -3.92 -2.31
CA VAL A 7 6.64 -2.55 -1.90
C VAL A 7 6.80 -2.49 -0.38
N PRO A 8 7.67 -1.62 0.15
CA PRO A 8 7.75 -1.39 1.58
C PRO A 8 6.47 -0.69 2.07
N VAL A 9 5.88 -1.22 3.13
CA VAL A 9 4.63 -0.74 3.73
C VAL A 9 4.88 -0.30 5.16
N ALA A 10 4.30 0.83 5.55
CA ALA A 10 4.13 1.21 6.96
C ALA A 10 2.63 1.24 7.27
N VAL A 11 2.22 0.55 8.34
CA VAL A 11 0.83 0.50 8.85
C VAL A 11 0.84 1.07 10.26
N GLY A 12 -0.21 1.81 10.62
CA GLY A 12 -0.36 2.29 11.99
C GLY A 12 -1.70 2.97 12.25
N LYS A 13 -2.00 3.16 13.53
CA LYS A 13 -3.22 3.81 14.00
C LYS A 13 -2.88 5.04 14.85
N VAL A 14 -3.62 6.12 14.66
CA VAL A 14 -3.67 7.24 15.60
C VAL A 14 -4.95 7.10 16.41
N ALA A 15 -4.85 6.55 17.61
CA ALA A 15 -5.97 6.54 18.57
C ALA A 15 -5.89 7.80 19.45
N SER A 16 -7.03 8.24 19.99
CA SER A 16 -7.16 9.44 20.83
C SER A 16 -6.26 9.49 22.08
N SER A 17 -5.55 8.41 22.41
CA SER A 17 -4.65 8.29 23.55
C SER A 17 -3.18 7.98 23.21
N GLY A 18 -2.75 8.03 21.93
CA GLY A 18 -1.34 7.86 21.57
C GLY A 18 -1.08 7.22 20.20
N LEU A 19 0.21 7.13 19.85
CA LEU A 19 0.71 6.48 18.62
C LEU A 19 0.92 4.98 18.87
N GLY A 20 0.14 4.12 18.20
CA GLY A 20 0.32 2.68 18.22
C GLY A 20 0.99 2.21 16.93
N ILE A 21 2.16 1.56 17.04
CA ILE A 21 2.79 0.82 15.94
C ILE A 21 2.60 -0.66 16.26
N ASP A 22 1.61 -1.29 15.65
CA ASP A 22 1.39 -2.73 15.75
C ASP A 22 2.02 -3.43 14.54
N SER A 23 2.49 -4.67 14.70
CA SER A 23 3.07 -5.43 13.60
C SER A 23 1.95 -5.89 12.67
N ALA A 24 1.72 -5.16 11.58
CA ALA A 24 0.81 -5.61 10.54
C ALA A 24 1.37 -6.88 9.86
N ALA A 25 0.62 -7.99 9.96
CA ALA A 25 0.82 -9.11 9.04
C ALA A 25 0.79 -8.55 7.60
N GLY A 26 1.69 -9.00 6.72
CA GLY A 26 1.94 -8.38 5.42
C GLY A 26 0.65 -7.94 4.70
N LEU A 27 0.61 -6.66 4.29
CA LEU A 27 -0.54 -6.05 3.62
C LEU A 27 -0.68 -6.59 2.19
N ALA A 28 -1.87 -7.12 1.87
CA ALA A 28 -2.21 -7.57 0.53
C ALA A 28 -3.33 -6.70 -0.06
N ILE A 29 -3.05 -6.08 -1.20
CA ILE A 29 -3.99 -5.22 -1.93
C ILE A 29 -4.07 -5.68 -3.38
N ILE A 30 -5.29 -5.82 -3.90
CA ILE A 30 -5.55 -5.96 -5.32
C ILE A 30 -5.71 -4.56 -5.91
N VAL A 31 -4.86 -4.22 -6.87
CA VAL A 31 -4.91 -2.93 -7.57
C VAL A 31 -6.06 -2.97 -8.58
N MET A 32 -6.98 -2.02 -8.49
CA MET A 32 -8.19 -1.97 -9.33
C MET A 32 -8.14 -0.86 -10.38
N THR A 33 -7.37 0.23 -10.15
CA THR A 33 -7.30 1.36 -11.07
C THR A 33 -5.91 1.56 -11.69
N PRO A 34 -5.83 2.06 -12.95
CA PRO A 34 -4.55 2.40 -13.58
C PRO A 34 -3.78 3.52 -12.85
N ARG A 35 -4.49 4.41 -12.14
CA ARG A 35 -3.88 5.49 -11.37
C ARG A 35 -3.05 4.92 -10.22
N LEU A 36 -3.60 3.95 -9.48
CA LEU A 36 -2.89 3.29 -8.39
C LEU A 36 -1.72 2.43 -8.92
N ASP A 37 -1.93 1.70 -10.01
CA ASP A 37 -0.87 0.93 -10.68
C ASP A 37 0.31 1.80 -11.08
N ALA A 38 0.05 2.94 -11.73
CA ALA A 38 1.09 3.86 -12.17
C ALA A 38 1.87 4.45 -10.99
N ALA A 39 1.19 4.83 -9.90
CA ALA A 39 1.84 5.35 -8.70
C ALA A 39 2.77 4.30 -8.06
N LEU A 40 2.29 3.06 -7.91
CA LEU A 40 3.08 1.97 -7.34
C LEU A 40 4.27 1.60 -8.23
N SER A 41 4.05 1.48 -9.54
CA SER A 41 5.09 1.13 -10.52
C SER A 41 6.20 2.18 -10.60
N LYS A 42 5.87 3.46 -10.41
CA LYS A 42 6.85 4.56 -10.38
C LYS A 42 7.56 4.71 -9.02
N GLY A 43 7.17 3.94 -8.01
CA GLY A 43 7.70 4.10 -6.66
C GLY A 43 7.22 5.37 -5.96
N GLU A 44 6.08 5.93 -6.40
CA GLU A 44 5.48 7.10 -5.75
C GLU A 44 4.92 6.70 -4.38
N ARG A 45 5.04 7.60 -3.40
CA ARG A 45 4.49 7.38 -2.06
C ARG A 45 2.97 7.44 -2.16
N VAL A 46 2.30 6.36 -1.75
CA VAL A 46 0.83 6.26 -1.75
C VAL A 46 0.35 6.27 -0.30
N ASN A 47 -0.42 7.29 0.06
CA ASN A 47 -1.10 7.34 1.35
C ASN A 47 -2.52 6.77 1.21
N SER A 48 -2.94 5.99 2.21
CA SER A 48 -4.32 5.51 2.37
C SER A 48 -5.40 6.61 2.29
N SER A 49 -5.06 7.88 2.55
CA SER A 49 -5.98 9.03 2.42
C SER A 49 -6.15 9.57 1.00
N ASP A 50 -5.22 9.28 0.09
CA ASP A 50 -5.14 9.95 -1.22
C ASP A 50 -5.81 9.12 -2.35
N PHE A 51 -6.23 7.90 -1.99
CA PHE A 51 -6.82 6.87 -2.85
C PHE A 51 -7.98 6.20 -2.10
N THR A 52 -8.94 5.69 -2.85
CA THR A 52 -10.09 4.99 -2.26
C THR A 52 -9.78 3.51 -2.12
N PHE A 53 -9.72 3.00 -0.90
CA PHE A 53 -9.51 1.57 -0.65
C PHE A 53 -10.76 0.94 -0.06
N SER A 54 -11.20 -0.18 -0.64
CA SER A 54 -12.35 -0.94 -0.15
C SER A 54 -11.93 -2.29 0.41
N ARG A 55 -12.65 -2.75 1.43
CA ARG A 55 -12.57 -4.13 1.93
C ARG A 55 -13.63 -5.02 1.30
N GLU A 56 -14.56 -4.43 0.56
CA GLU A 56 -15.54 -5.16 -0.21
C GLU A 56 -14.96 -5.42 -1.59
N ALA A 57 -15.03 -6.68 -2.03
CA ALA A 57 -14.41 -7.10 -3.30
C ALA A 57 -15.09 -6.51 -4.54
N ALA A 58 -16.26 -5.89 -4.37
CA ALA A 58 -17.14 -5.48 -5.46
C ALA A 58 -17.41 -3.96 -5.47
N ASP A 59 -16.53 -3.13 -4.89
CA ASP A 59 -16.64 -1.68 -5.01
C ASP A 59 -15.95 -1.20 -6.30
N PRO A 60 -16.71 -0.84 -7.36
CA PRO A 60 -16.13 -0.41 -8.63
C PRO A 60 -15.50 1.00 -8.55
N ALA A 61 -15.76 1.75 -7.48
CA ALA A 61 -15.18 3.08 -7.27
C ALA A 61 -13.85 3.03 -6.48
N ALA A 62 -13.43 1.86 -6.00
CA ALA A 62 -12.19 1.70 -5.25
C ALA A 62 -10.96 1.65 -6.18
N ASP A 63 -9.91 2.36 -5.79
CA ASP A 63 -8.58 2.28 -6.41
C ASP A 63 -7.88 0.96 -6.09
N GLY A 64 -8.16 0.37 -4.93
CA GLY A 64 -7.65 -0.94 -4.55
C GLY A 64 -8.51 -1.65 -3.51
N HIS A 65 -8.45 -2.97 -3.53
CA HIS A 65 -9.16 -3.84 -2.61
C HIS A 65 -8.21 -4.47 -1.60
N ILE A 66 -8.46 -4.24 -0.31
CA ILE A 66 -7.67 -4.76 0.79
C ILE A 66 -8.11 -6.20 1.08
N VAL A 67 -7.22 -7.15 0.82
CA VAL A 67 -7.47 -8.58 1.06
C VAL A 67 -7.13 -8.98 2.49
N SER A 68 -6.04 -8.43 3.05
CA SER A 68 -5.59 -8.76 4.41
C SER A 68 -4.52 -7.79 4.92
N GLY A 69 -4.22 -7.88 6.22
CA GLY A 69 -3.01 -7.27 6.80
C GLY A 69 -3.18 -5.85 7.35
N ILE A 70 -4.41 -5.37 7.52
CA ILE A 70 -4.71 -4.08 8.15
C ILE A 70 -6.09 -4.10 8.80
N ALA A 71 -6.26 -3.42 9.93
CA ALA A 71 -7.54 -3.21 10.63
C ALA A 71 -8.32 -2.01 10.05
N ALA A 72 -9.65 -1.97 10.24
CA ALA A 72 -10.51 -0.98 9.58
C ALA A 72 -10.26 0.47 10.03
N ASP A 73 -9.61 0.64 11.17
CA ASP A 73 -9.26 1.90 11.82
C ASP A 73 -7.77 2.26 11.68
N GLU A 74 -7.03 1.48 10.88
CA GLU A 74 -5.62 1.70 10.60
C GLU A 74 -5.41 2.40 9.26
N GLY A 75 -4.47 3.34 9.23
CA GLY A 75 -3.96 3.95 8.01
C GLY A 75 -2.69 3.26 7.54
N PHE A 76 -2.33 3.46 6.27
CA PHE A 76 -1.10 2.92 5.72
C PHE A 76 -0.46 3.82 4.67
N VAL A 77 0.84 3.63 4.50
CA VAL A 77 1.63 4.26 3.45
C VAL A 77 2.38 3.17 2.70
N LEU A 78 2.12 3.06 1.40
CA LEU A 78 2.90 2.24 0.48
C LEU A 78 4.08 3.07 -0.06
N ASN A 79 5.19 2.41 -0.40
CA ASN A 79 6.44 3.07 -0.74
C ASN A 79 6.89 4.05 0.37
N SER A 80 6.79 3.59 1.63
CA SER A 80 7.00 4.43 2.82
C SER A 80 8.45 4.91 3.03
N ARG A 81 9.42 4.33 2.32
CA ARG A 81 10.85 4.70 2.42
C ARG A 81 11.09 6.11 1.85
N ARG A 82 12.02 6.84 2.46
CA ARG A 82 12.44 8.16 1.96
C ARG A 82 13.19 8.00 0.63
N ARG A 83 12.90 8.87 -0.36
CA ARG A 83 13.48 8.81 -1.73
C ARG A 83 15.02 8.71 -1.74
N TRP A 84 15.71 9.37 -0.81
CA TRP A 84 17.18 9.33 -0.71
C TRP A 84 17.73 7.98 -0.21
N ILE A 85 16.98 7.24 0.60
CA ILE A 85 17.34 5.88 1.05
C ILE A 85 17.01 4.86 -0.05
N ALA A 86 15.89 5.04 -0.76
CA ALA A 86 15.52 4.17 -1.89
C ALA A 86 16.51 4.26 -3.06
N TRP A 87 17.08 5.45 -3.31
CA TRP A 87 18.13 5.64 -4.33
C TRP A 87 19.46 5.00 -3.93
N LEU A 88 19.87 5.10 -2.65
CA LEU A 88 21.08 4.47 -2.13
C LEU A 88 21.04 2.93 -2.20
N LEU A 89 19.85 2.34 -2.06
CA LEU A 89 19.64 0.89 -2.05
C LEU A 89 19.19 0.31 -3.41
N GLU A 90 19.16 1.13 -4.48
CA GLU A 90 18.64 0.76 -5.81
C GLU A 90 17.26 0.06 -5.77
N ASP A 91 16.44 0.45 -4.81
CA ASP A 91 15.23 -0.27 -4.42
C ASP A 91 14.09 0.07 -5.37
N LYS A 92 14.16 -0.48 -6.59
CA LYS A 92 13.09 -0.39 -7.59
C LYS A 92 12.01 -1.42 -7.26
N PRO A 93 10.72 -1.07 -7.35
CA PRO A 93 9.64 -2.05 -7.18
C PRO A 93 9.85 -3.22 -8.14
N VAL A 94 10.09 -4.42 -7.60
CA VAL A 94 10.29 -5.62 -8.42
C VAL A 94 8.92 -6.17 -8.79
N LEU A 95 8.52 -5.93 -10.04
CA LEU A 95 7.32 -6.51 -10.62
C LEU A 95 7.59 -7.99 -10.98
N ARG A 96 6.85 -8.92 -10.40
CA ARG A 96 6.90 -10.36 -10.76
C ARG A 96 5.60 -10.74 -11.45
N CYS A 97 5.66 -10.94 -12.75
CA CYS A 97 4.54 -11.45 -13.53
C CYS A 97 4.76 -12.93 -13.86
N GLN A 98 3.75 -13.75 -13.59
CA GLN A 98 3.65 -15.14 -14.07
C GLN A 98 2.56 -15.27 -15.13
#